data_AF-A0A1M6NRY9-F1
#
_entry.id   AF-A0A1M6NRY9-F1
#
_cell.length_a   1.000
_cell.length_b   1.000
_cell.length_c   1.000
_cell.angle_alpha   90.00
_cell.angle_beta   90.00
_cell.angle_gamma   90.00
#
_symmetry.space_group_name_H-M   'P 1'
#
loop_
_entity.id
_entity.type
_entity.pdbx_description
1 polymer ?
#
loop_
_entity_poly.entity_id
_entity_poly.type
_entity_poly.pdbx_seq_one_letter_code
_entity_poly.pdbx_strand_id
1 'polypeptide(L)'
;MGLLLAAVALLLLAAVLVIAHGAAPQAAPPAETPAPSLTPSLTPRQFEQHCADTLAAHGWTVSVGRGSGDQGVDVLARKGKRSVVLQCKLYNRPVGNKAVQEALAGRGYAGADGAAVVSNAPYTAAAHALAARVGVLLLHVSDLPRADRLFQFPATPTPPPEAEPTRARRRRARRATTRPWRPALRIPLLPAAVFAGFILLFPRLAPEDASPTEPRRLTRPALPLPPPAPPIRQAAR
;
A
#
# COMPACT_ATOMS: atom_id res chain seq x y z
N MET A 1 -0.77 -41.57 -35.45
CA MET A 1 0.08 -40.63 -36.23
C MET A 1 -0.44 -39.19 -36.21
N GLY A 2 -1.74 -38.92 -36.42
CA GLY A 2 -2.27 -37.54 -36.44
C GLY A 2 -2.05 -36.72 -35.17
N LEU A 3 -2.15 -37.34 -33.98
CA LEU A 3 -1.96 -36.63 -32.71
C LEU A 3 -0.50 -36.18 -32.49
N LEU A 4 0.47 -36.98 -32.94
CA LEU A 4 1.90 -36.67 -32.85
C LEU A 4 2.26 -35.50 -33.76
N LEU A 5 1.72 -35.47 -34.98
CA LEU A 5 1.94 -34.38 -35.94
C LEU A 5 1.36 -33.06 -35.43
N ALA A 6 0.18 -33.09 -34.79
CA ALA A 6 -0.43 -31.90 -34.19
C ALA A 6 0.39 -31.34 -33.01
N ALA A 7 0.93 -32.21 -32.15
CA ALA A 7 1.77 -31.79 -31.02
C ALA A 7 3.09 -31.15 -31.49
N VAL A 8 3.74 -31.72 -32.50
CA VAL A 8 4.96 -31.16 -33.09
C VAL A 8 4.69 -29.81 -33.74
N ALA A 9 3.57 -29.66 -34.48
CA ALA A 9 3.19 -28.39 -35.09
C ALA A 9 2.94 -27.27 -34.05
N LEU A 10 2.29 -27.60 -32.93
CA LEU A 10 2.06 -26.66 -31.82
C LEU A 10 3.37 -26.22 -31.14
N LEU A 11 4.31 -27.15 -30.93
CA LEU A 11 5.61 -26.82 -30.35
C LEU A 11 6.45 -25.93 -31.28
N LEU A 12 6.43 -26.21 -32.58
CA LEU A 12 7.13 -25.38 -33.57
C LEU A 12 6.49 -23.98 -33.66
N LEU A 13 5.17 -23.88 -33.64
CA LEU A 13 4.46 -22.59 -33.64
C LEU A 13 4.78 -21.76 -32.38
N ALA A 14 4.80 -22.39 -31.19
CA ALA A 14 5.16 -21.73 -29.96
C ALA A 14 6.61 -21.21 -29.98
N ALA A 15 7.56 -21.99 -30.51
CA ALA A 15 8.94 -21.57 -30.68
C ALA A 15 9.07 -20.35 -31.61
N VAL A 16 8.36 -20.36 -32.75
CA VAL A 16 8.33 -19.22 -33.68
C VAL A 16 7.74 -17.97 -33.02
N LEU A 17 6.68 -18.11 -32.21
CA LEU A 17 6.09 -16.98 -31.48
C LEU A 17 7.06 -16.41 -30.44
N VAL A 18 7.79 -17.25 -29.70
CA VAL A 18 8.81 -16.79 -28.74
C VAL A 18 9.95 -16.04 -29.44
N ILE A 19 10.38 -16.52 -30.61
CA ILE A 19 11.43 -15.84 -31.40
C ILE A 19 10.91 -14.53 -31.99
N ALA A 20 9.68 -14.50 -32.50
CA ALA A 20 9.08 -13.31 -33.10
C ALA A 20 8.71 -12.23 -32.08
N HIS A 21 8.38 -12.61 -30.83
CA HIS A 21 8.03 -11.68 -29.75
C HIS A 21 9.18 -11.46 -28.75
N GLY A 22 10.35 -12.07 -28.99
CA GLY A 22 11.56 -11.78 -28.26
C GLY A 22 11.93 -10.32 -28.49
N ALA A 23 11.62 -9.47 -27.50
CA ALA A 23 12.01 -8.08 -27.48
C ALA A 23 13.52 -7.99 -27.71
N ALA A 24 13.93 -7.37 -28.81
CA ALA A 24 15.34 -7.11 -29.08
C ALA A 24 15.96 -6.42 -27.86
N PRO A 25 17.16 -6.82 -27.42
CA PRO A 25 17.88 -6.07 -26.40
C PRO A 25 18.13 -4.67 -26.98
N GLN A 26 17.46 -3.66 -26.43
CA GLN A 26 17.79 -2.27 -26.76
C GLN A 26 19.24 -2.05 -26.33
N ALA A 27 20.11 -1.87 -27.32
CA ALA A 27 21.49 -1.45 -27.10
C ALA A 27 21.45 -0.14 -26.28
N ALA A 28 22.08 -0.18 -25.11
CA ALA A 28 22.21 0.99 -24.26
C ALA A 28 22.98 2.09 -25.02
N PRO A 29 22.53 3.35 -24.99
CA PRO A 29 23.29 4.45 -25.58
C PRO A 29 24.66 4.59 -24.90
N PRO A 30 25.69 5.09 -25.62
CA PRO A 30 27.03 5.25 -25.07
C PRO A 30 27.00 6.15 -23.85
N ALA A 31 27.72 5.74 -22.80
CA ALA A 31 27.77 6.43 -21.52
C ALA A 31 28.32 7.85 -21.70
N GLU A 32 27.44 8.85 -21.67
CA GLU A 32 27.82 10.22 -21.40
C GLU A 32 28.33 10.32 -19.96
N THR A 33 29.47 10.98 -19.79
CA THR A 33 30.13 11.20 -18.49
C THR A 33 29.14 11.84 -17.51
N PRO A 34 28.85 11.22 -16.34
CA PRO A 34 27.89 11.77 -15.42
C PRO A 34 28.44 13.08 -14.84
N ALA A 35 27.61 14.12 -14.87
CA ALA A 35 27.77 15.30 -14.04
C ALA A 35 28.08 14.87 -12.58
N PRO A 36 28.88 15.64 -11.83
CA PRO A 36 29.30 15.26 -10.48
C PRO A 36 28.08 14.92 -9.62
N SER A 37 27.98 13.65 -9.22
CA SER A 37 26.91 13.14 -8.39
C SER A 37 26.99 13.83 -7.03
N LEU A 38 25.99 14.67 -6.73
CA LEU A 38 25.89 15.44 -5.49
C LEU A 38 25.76 14.58 -4.23
N THR A 39 25.62 13.25 -4.38
CA THR A 39 25.65 12.31 -3.27
C THR A 39 27.03 11.65 -3.22
N PRO A 40 27.72 11.61 -2.05
CA PRO A 40 28.82 10.65 -1.84
C PRO A 40 28.34 9.23 -2.20
N SER A 41 29.23 8.27 -2.40
CA SER A 41 28.91 6.90 -2.80
C SER A 41 28.01 6.18 -1.76
N LEU A 42 26.71 6.48 -1.80
CA LEU A 42 25.67 5.89 -0.96
C LEU A 42 25.22 4.57 -1.57
N THR A 43 24.93 3.60 -0.71
CA THR A 43 24.11 2.43 -1.07
C THR A 43 22.64 2.80 -1.18
N PRO A 44 21.79 2.02 -1.87
CA PRO A 44 20.34 2.28 -1.93
C PRO A 44 19.70 2.43 -0.55
N ARG A 45 20.07 1.57 0.40
CA ARG A 45 19.58 1.66 1.79
C ARG A 45 20.03 2.94 2.50
N GLN A 46 21.26 3.38 2.26
CA GLN A 46 21.72 4.67 2.80
C GLN A 46 21.02 5.85 2.14
N PHE A 47 20.62 5.74 0.87
CA PHE A 47 19.82 6.75 0.20
C PHE A 47 18.40 6.85 0.77
N GLU A 48 17.76 5.72 1.08
CA GLU A 48 16.47 5.69 1.79
C GLU A 48 16.59 6.39 3.16
N GLN A 49 17.64 6.07 3.92
CA GLN A 49 17.91 6.70 5.21
C GLN A 49 18.17 8.20 5.05
N HIS A 50 18.96 8.61 4.05
CA HIS A 50 19.22 10.01 3.75
C HIS A 50 17.94 10.79 3.43
N CYS A 51 17.01 10.18 2.67
CA CYS A 51 15.71 10.79 2.40
C CYS A 51 14.88 10.96 3.69
N ALA A 52 14.87 9.94 4.55
CA ALA A 52 14.19 9.98 5.83
C ALA A 52 14.78 11.05 6.77
N ASP A 53 16.10 11.11 6.90
CA ASP A 53 16.81 12.09 7.74
C ASP A 53 16.57 13.52 7.25
N THR A 54 16.56 13.73 5.94
CA THR A 54 16.24 15.04 5.35
C THR A 54 14.82 15.45 5.70
N LEU A 55 13.83 14.57 5.53
CA LEU A 55 12.45 14.89 5.94
C LEU A 55 12.34 15.14 7.45
N ALA A 56 13.03 14.35 8.28
CA ALA A 56 13.04 14.53 9.72
C ALA A 56 13.59 15.90 10.13
N ALA A 57 14.69 16.32 9.52
CA ALA A 57 15.27 17.65 9.72
C ALA A 57 14.31 18.79 9.33
N HIS A 58 13.37 18.52 8.42
CA HIS A 58 12.33 19.47 7.98
C HIS A 58 10.95 19.26 8.65
N GLY A 59 10.95 18.67 9.84
CA GLY A 59 9.80 18.63 10.74
C GLY A 59 8.78 17.54 10.44
N TRP A 60 9.19 16.48 9.75
CA TRP A 60 8.38 15.27 9.58
C TRP A 60 8.74 14.22 10.64
N THR A 61 7.75 13.48 11.12
CA THR A 61 7.98 12.22 11.84
C THR A 61 8.12 11.10 10.81
N VAL A 62 9.26 10.42 10.78
CA VAL A 62 9.57 9.43 9.74
C VAL A 62 9.71 8.02 10.30
N SER A 63 9.41 7.02 9.47
CA SER A 63 9.69 5.61 9.72
C SER A 63 10.21 4.99 8.43
N VAL A 64 11.39 4.37 8.49
CA VAL A 64 12.02 3.73 7.34
C VAL A 64 11.53 2.29 7.23
N GLY A 65 11.26 1.87 6.00
CA GLY A 65 10.90 0.50 5.66
C GLY A 65 11.97 -0.50 6.12
N ARG A 66 11.55 -1.75 6.29
CA ARG A 66 12.49 -2.84 6.61
C ARG A 66 13.32 -3.29 5.39
N GLY A 67 13.12 -2.67 4.23
CA GLY A 67 13.68 -3.09 2.95
C GLY A 67 12.76 -4.12 2.30
N SER A 68 13.22 -5.35 2.11
CA SER A 68 12.44 -6.38 1.42
C SER A 68 11.04 -6.60 2.01
N GLY A 69 10.02 -6.67 1.14
CA GLY A 69 8.64 -6.98 1.50
C GLY A 69 7.80 -5.80 1.99
N ASP A 70 8.31 -4.57 1.91
CA ASP A 70 7.64 -3.34 2.35
C ASP A 70 6.53 -2.82 1.41
N GLN A 71 6.21 -3.57 0.35
CA GLN A 71 5.19 -3.21 -0.65
C GLN A 71 5.45 -1.85 -1.32
N GLY A 72 6.72 -1.43 -1.42
CA GLY A 72 7.11 -0.17 -2.04
C GLY A 72 7.06 1.05 -1.10
N VAL A 73 7.21 0.81 0.21
CA VAL A 73 7.24 1.85 1.25
C VAL A 73 8.63 1.93 1.87
N ASP A 74 9.54 2.63 1.20
CA ASP A 74 10.89 2.84 1.71
C ASP A 74 10.89 3.83 2.89
N VAL A 75 10.05 4.89 2.82
CA VAL A 75 9.87 5.84 3.92
C VAL A 75 8.38 6.19 4.08
N LEU A 76 7.87 6.06 5.31
CA LEU A 76 6.59 6.62 5.73
C LEU A 76 6.86 7.89 6.53
N ALA A 77 6.34 9.03 6.09
CA ALA A 77 6.52 10.32 6.74
C ALA A 77 5.18 10.93 7.14
N ARG A 78 5.12 11.55 8.32
CA ARG A 78 3.95 12.23 8.86
C ARG A 78 4.25 13.67 9.28
N LYS A 79 3.35 14.60 8.98
CA LYS A 79 3.42 16.00 9.43
C LYS A 79 2.01 16.48 9.76
N GLY A 80 1.75 16.73 11.05
CA GLY A 80 0.40 16.98 11.55
C GLY A 80 -0.52 15.77 11.34
N LYS A 81 -1.69 15.98 10.74
CA LYS A 81 -2.67 14.92 10.45
C LYS A 81 -2.45 14.21 9.12
N ARG A 82 -1.33 14.50 8.44
CA ARG A 82 -1.08 14.01 7.08
C ARG A 82 0.10 13.07 7.04
N SER A 83 0.00 12.11 6.15
CA SER A 83 0.92 11.02 5.97
C SER A 83 1.24 10.84 4.49
N VAL A 84 2.50 10.57 4.17
CA VAL A 84 2.96 10.30 2.81
C VAL A 84 3.89 9.10 2.80
N VAL A 85 3.84 8.33 1.73
CA VAL A 85 4.83 7.29 1.44
C VAL A 85 5.82 7.78 0.38
N LEU A 86 7.07 7.41 0.53
CA LEU A 86 8.11 7.64 -0.46
C LEU A 86 8.70 6.31 -0.91
N GLN A 87 8.79 6.14 -2.22
CA GLN A 87 9.67 5.16 -2.86
C GLN A 87 10.94 5.87 -3.31
N CYS A 88 12.07 5.57 -2.70
CA CYS A 88 13.38 6.11 -3.00
C CYS A 88 14.09 5.25 -4.07
N LYS A 89 14.57 5.87 -5.15
CA LYS A 89 15.33 5.20 -6.21
C LYS A 89 16.67 5.91 -6.43
N LEU A 90 17.76 5.27 -6.01
CA LEU A 90 19.13 5.71 -6.31
C LEU A 90 19.61 5.05 -7.60
N TYR A 91 19.47 5.74 -8.75
CA TYR A 91 19.76 5.19 -10.08
C TYR A 91 20.79 6.03 -10.85
N ASN A 92 21.41 5.41 -11.85
CA ASN A 92 22.27 6.05 -12.86
C ASN A 92 21.56 6.25 -14.22
N ARG A 93 20.29 5.86 -14.29
CA ARG A 93 19.45 5.90 -15.49
C ARG A 93 18.06 6.41 -15.14
N PRO A 94 17.31 6.95 -16.11
CA PRO A 94 15.99 7.50 -15.84
C PRO A 94 15.04 6.50 -15.16
N VAL A 95 14.27 6.99 -14.19
CA VAL A 95 13.31 6.21 -13.42
C VAL A 95 12.02 5.99 -14.24
N GLY A 96 11.56 4.74 -14.31
CA GLY A 96 10.40 4.33 -15.10
C GLY A 96 9.13 4.04 -14.28
N ASN A 97 8.06 3.62 -14.98
CA ASN A 97 6.72 3.39 -14.43
C ASN A 97 6.67 2.49 -13.20
N LYS A 98 7.55 1.50 -13.11
CA LYS A 98 7.57 0.55 -11.98
C LYS A 98 7.65 1.27 -10.64
N ALA A 99 8.52 2.29 -10.51
CA ALA A 99 8.65 3.04 -9.26
C ALA A 99 7.36 3.79 -8.89
N VAL A 100 6.63 4.31 -9.88
CA VAL A 100 5.35 4.99 -9.67
C VAL A 100 4.28 4.00 -9.23
N GLN A 101 4.26 2.81 -9.82
CA GLN A 101 3.34 1.72 -9.44
C GLN A 101 3.60 1.23 -8.02
N GLU A 102 4.87 1.05 -7.65
CA GLU A 102 5.30 0.69 -6.29
C GLU A 102 4.85 1.75 -5.27
N ALA A 103 5.13 3.04 -5.53
CA ALA A 103 4.69 4.13 -4.65
C ALA A 103 3.15 4.21 -4.52
N LEU A 104 2.42 3.99 -5.61
CA LEU A 104 0.96 3.95 -5.61
C LEU A 104 0.42 2.79 -4.77
N ALA A 105 1.00 1.59 -4.91
CA ALA A 105 0.64 0.43 -4.11
C ALA A 105 0.97 0.66 -2.64
N GLY A 106 2.16 1.17 -2.34
CA GLY A 106 2.61 1.54 -1.01
C GLY A 106 1.67 2.54 -0.32
N ARG A 107 1.13 3.51 -1.08
CA ARG A 107 0.13 4.47 -0.57
C ARG A 107 -1.10 3.77 -0.04
N GLY A 108 -1.66 2.86 -0.86
CA GLY A 108 -2.83 2.08 -0.50
C GLY A 108 -2.57 1.14 0.66
N TYR A 109 -1.43 0.47 0.66
CA TYR A 109 -1.00 -0.45 1.72
C TYR A 109 -0.85 0.26 3.08
N ALA A 110 -0.21 1.43 3.10
CA ALA A 110 0.01 2.20 4.32
C ALA A 110 -1.19 3.07 4.75
N GLY A 111 -2.22 3.21 3.90
CA GLY A 111 -3.33 4.13 4.11
C GLY A 111 -2.89 5.60 4.17
N ALA A 112 -1.89 5.98 3.38
CA ALA A 112 -1.31 7.32 3.39
C ALA A 112 -2.08 8.32 2.52
N ASP A 113 -2.05 9.60 2.89
CA ASP A 113 -2.74 10.68 2.19
C ASP A 113 -2.08 11.04 0.84
N GLY A 114 -0.78 10.80 0.71
CA GLY A 114 -0.01 11.09 -0.49
C GLY A 114 1.10 10.08 -0.76
N ALA A 115 1.66 10.14 -1.97
CA ALA A 115 2.78 9.30 -2.37
C ALA A 115 3.74 10.07 -3.27
N ALA A 116 5.03 9.75 -3.15
CA ALA A 116 6.06 10.24 -4.04
C ALA A 116 7.05 9.14 -4.42
N VAL A 117 7.61 9.26 -5.62
CA VAL A 117 8.89 8.64 -5.96
C VAL A 117 9.97 9.71 -5.78
N VAL A 118 11.04 9.38 -5.06
CA VAL A 118 12.18 10.27 -4.83
C VAL A 118 13.41 9.69 -5.50
N SER A 119 14.13 10.48 -6.30
CA SER A 119 15.33 10.02 -6.98
C SER A 119 16.41 11.08 -7.11
N ASN A 120 17.65 10.64 -7.32
CA ASN A 120 18.77 11.46 -7.79
C ASN A 120 18.81 11.58 -9.33
N ALA A 121 18.02 10.78 -10.04
CA ALA A 121 18.00 10.69 -11.49
C ALA A 121 16.72 11.30 -12.08
N PRO A 122 16.72 11.68 -13.37
CA PRO A 122 15.51 12.12 -14.06
C PRO A 122 14.49 10.98 -14.21
N TYR A 123 13.28 11.33 -14.61
CA TYR A 123 12.19 10.37 -14.87
C TYR A 123 11.91 10.25 -16.37
N THR A 124 11.41 9.09 -16.79
CA THR A 124 10.97 8.91 -18.18
C THR A 124 9.66 9.67 -18.44
N ALA A 125 9.39 10.02 -19.70
CA ALA A 125 8.12 10.64 -20.10
C ALA A 125 6.90 9.77 -19.72
N ALA A 126 7.03 8.45 -19.82
CA ALA A 126 5.99 7.52 -19.38
C ALA A 126 5.74 7.59 -17.86
N ALA A 127 6.81 7.72 -17.06
CA ALA A 127 6.69 7.86 -15.61
C ALA A 127 5.98 9.17 -15.24
N HIS A 128 6.31 10.27 -15.91
CA HIS A 128 5.59 11.54 -15.76
C HIS A 128 4.10 11.40 -16.07
N ALA A 129 3.76 10.79 -17.22
CA ALA A 129 2.38 10.59 -17.64
C ALA A 129 1.58 9.73 -16.64
N LEU A 130 2.17 8.65 -16.14
CA LEU A 130 1.53 7.79 -15.15
C LEU A 130 1.37 8.51 -13.81
N ALA A 131 2.42 9.16 -13.31
CA ALA A 131 2.45 9.86 -12.03
C ALA A 131 1.38 10.96 -11.96
N ALA A 132 1.26 11.76 -13.02
CA ALA A 132 0.22 12.77 -13.15
C ALA A 132 -1.19 12.17 -13.08
N ARG A 133 -1.40 10.99 -13.69
CA ARG A 133 -2.71 10.33 -13.73
C ARG A 133 -3.12 9.70 -12.39
N VAL A 134 -2.16 9.21 -11.61
CA VAL A 134 -2.44 8.48 -10.34
C VAL A 134 -2.22 9.33 -9.09
N GLY A 135 -1.78 10.58 -9.25
CA GLY A 135 -1.51 11.50 -8.14
C GLY A 135 -0.32 11.06 -7.29
N VAL A 136 0.75 10.59 -7.93
CA VAL A 136 2.05 10.30 -7.30
C VAL A 136 2.99 11.43 -7.68
N LEU A 137 3.68 12.04 -6.70
CA LEU A 137 4.67 13.07 -7.00
C LEU A 137 5.98 12.46 -7.48
N LEU A 138 6.67 13.13 -8.40
CA LEU A 138 8.03 12.80 -8.80
C LEU A 138 8.94 13.88 -8.26
N LEU A 139 9.82 13.52 -7.34
CA LEU A 139 10.65 14.46 -6.59
C LEU A 139 12.12 14.15 -6.83
N HIS A 140 12.91 15.18 -7.10
CA HIS A 140 14.35 15.05 -6.95
C HIS A 140 14.71 15.06 -5.44
N VAL A 141 15.82 14.44 -5.04
CA VAL A 141 16.25 14.42 -3.63
C VAL A 141 16.38 15.83 -3.03
N SER A 142 16.77 16.82 -3.85
CA SER A 142 16.84 18.23 -3.45
C SER A 142 15.49 18.90 -3.17
N ASP A 143 14.38 18.24 -3.51
CA ASP A 143 13.03 18.74 -3.25
C ASP A 143 12.52 18.40 -1.83
N LEU A 144 13.17 17.44 -1.15
CA LEU A 144 12.75 16.99 0.18
C LEU A 144 12.66 18.10 1.23
N PRO A 145 13.58 19.10 1.28
CA PRO A 145 13.46 20.24 2.18
C PRO A 145 12.16 21.04 2.07
N ARG A 146 11.48 20.96 0.92
CA ARG A 146 10.23 21.68 0.61
C ARG A 146 9.05 20.75 0.34
N ALA A 147 9.15 19.47 0.72
CA ALA A 147 8.14 18.46 0.42
C ALA A 147 6.74 18.83 0.93
N ASP A 148 6.64 19.49 2.08
CA ASP A 148 5.36 19.92 2.67
C ASP A 148 4.56 20.89 1.79
N ARG A 149 5.25 21.76 1.05
CA ARG A 149 4.63 22.64 0.05
C ARG A 149 4.23 21.89 -1.20
N LEU A 150 5.04 20.91 -1.62
CA LEU A 150 4.84 20.16 -2.86
C LEU A 150 3.66 19.19 -2.79
N PHE A 151 3.41 18.59 -1.63
CA PHE A 151 2.20 17.78 -1.42
C PHE A 151 0.91 18.61 -1.38
N GLN A 152 0.99 19.95 -1.39
CA GLN A 152 -0.11 20.92 -1.53
C GLN A 152 -1.36 20.59 -0.71
N PHE A 153 -1.17 19.95 0.42
CA PHE A 153 -2.31 19.51 1.18
C PHE A 153 -3.01 20.76 1.77
N PRO A 154 -4.34 20.93 1.57
CA PRO A 154 -5.07 22.14 1.95
C PRO A 154 -5.00 22.32 3.47
N ALA A 155 -4.46 23.46 3.94
CA ALA A 155 -4.34 23.77 5.37
C ALA A 155 -5.57 23.27 6.10
N THR A 156 -5.38 22.46 7.16
CA THR A 156 -6.50 21.87 7.91
C THR A 156 -7.55 22.96 8.09
N PRO A 157 -8.76 22.84 7.52
CA PRO A 157 -9.77 23.85 7.78
C PRO A 157 -9.91 23.87 9.29
N THR A 158 -9.65 25.04 9.90
CA THR A 158 -9.91 25.24 11.32
C THR A 158 -11.30 24.69 11.56
N PRO A 159 -11.47 23.66 12.42
CA PRO A 159 -12.79 23.12 12.64
C PRO A 159 -13.68 24.31 13.00
N PRO A 160 -14.84 24.49 12.33
CA PRO A 160 -15.77 25.52 12.74
C PRO A 160 -15.96 25.37 14.26
N PRO A 161 -15.95 26.46 15.03
CA PRO A 161 -16.07 26.39 16.49
C PRO A 161 -17.20 25.42 16.80
N GLU A 162 -16.90 24.35 17.54
CA GLU A 162 -17.79 23.20 17.74
C GLU A 162 -19.22 23.72 17.89
N ALA A 163 -20.03 23.54 16.85
CA ALA A 163 -21.40 24.01 16.88
C ALA A 163 -22.07 23.25 18.03
N GLU A 164 -22.36 23.97 19.11
CA GLU A 164 -23.05 23.41 20.25
C GLU A 164 -24.24 22.60 19.74
N PRO A 165 -24.45 21.37 20.23
CA PRO A 165 -25.54 20.53 19.75
C PRO A 165 -26.85 21.25 20.00
N THR A 166 -27.39 21.87 18.95
CA THR A 166 -28.63 22.66 19.01
C THR A 166 -29.71 21.77 19.61
N ARG A 167 -30.50 22.33 20.54
CA ARG A 167 -31.55 21.61 21.32
C ARG A 167 -32.43 20.68 20.47
N ALA A 168 -32.59 20.97 19.18
CA ALA A 168 -33.26 20.12 18.20
C ALA A 168 -32.69 18.68 18.09
N ARG A 169 -31.35 18.50 18.14
CA ARG A 169 -30.71 17.18 18.05
C ARG A 169 -30.92 16.34 19.31
N ARG A 170 -30.99 16.98 20.48
CA ARG A 170 -31.34 16.31 21.76
C ARG A 170 -32.78 15.77 21.76
N ARG A 171 -33.72 16.44 21.08
CA ARG A 171 -35.11 15.94 20.94
C ARG A 171 -35.23 14.73 20.02
N ARG A 172 -34.43 14.65 18.95
CA ARG A 172 -34.43 13.47 18.03
C ARG A 172 -33.87 12.21 18.70
N ALA A 173 -32.80 12.33 19.48
CA ALA A 173 -32.21 11.20 20.21
C ALA A 173 -33.18 10.57 21.22
N ARG A 174 -34.01 11.39 21.88
CA ARG A 174 -35.06 10.92 22.81
C ARG A 174 -36.25 10.23 22.14
N ARG A 175 -36.48 10.44 20.84
CA ARG A 175 -37.58 9.79 20.08
C ARG A 175 -37.16 8.46 19.43
N ALA A 176 -35.87 8.22 19.25
CA ALA A 176 -35.38 7.00 18.61
C ALA A 176 -35.50 5.76 19.53
N THR A 177 -35.58 5.96 20.85
CA THR A 177 -35.61 4.88 21.83
C THR A 177 -36.99 4.25 22.05
N THR A 178 -38.06 4.74 21.40
CA THR A 178 -39.43 4.24 21.59
C THR A 178 -40.09 3.67 20.33
N ARG A 179 -39.32 3.32 19.29
CA ARG A 179 -39.89 2.61 18.14
C ARG A 179 -40.03 1.12 18.45
N PRO A 180 -41.25 0.57 18.59
CA PRO A 180 -41.43 -0.87 18.76
C PRO A 180 -40.95 -1.60 17.50
N TRP A 181 -40.27 -2.71 17.74
CA TRP A 181 -39.72 -3.61 16.74
C TRP A 181 -40.85 -4.13 15.83
N ARG A 182 -40.75 -3.89 14.52
CA ARG A 182 -41.61 -4.56 13.52
C ARG A 182 -40.86 -5.77 13.00
N PRO A 183 -41.41 -6.99 13.06
CA PRO A 183 -40.74 -8.15 12.49
C PRO A 183 -40.55 -7.95 10.98
N ALA A 184 -39.33 -8.20 10.54
CA ALA A 184 -38.88 -7.99 9.17
C ALA A 184 -39.69 -8.83 8.18
N LEU A 185 -39.98 -8.21 7.04
CA LEU A 185 -40.53 -8.81 5.85
C LEU A 185 -39.68 -10.04 5.45
N ARG A 186 -40.38 -11.17 5.27
CA ARG A 186 -39.82 -12.48 4.87
C ARG A 186 -39.05 -12.34 3.55
N ILE A 187 -37.75 -12.60 3.58
CA ILE A 187 -36.91 -12.78 2.39
C ILE A 187 -37.21 -14.18 1.82
N PRO A 188 -37.61 -14.34 0.55
CA PRO A 188 -37.74 -15.66 -0.06
C PRO A 188 -36.37 -16.29 -0.29
N LEU A 189 -36.26 -17.58 0.10
CA LEU A 189 -35.12 -18.45 -0.16
C LEU A 189 -34.88 -18.56 -1.68
N LEU A 190 -33.71 -18.16 -2.18
CA LEU A 190 -33.24 -18.58 -3.50
C LEU A 190 -32.48 -19.91 -3.37
N PRO A 191 -32.69 -20.88 -4.28
CA PRO A 191 -32.11 -22.21 -4.18
C PRO A 191 -30.60 -22.22 -4.46
N ALA A 192 -29.87 -22.97 -3.62
CA ALA A 192 -28.42 -23.10 -3.55
C ALA A 192 -27.80 -24.00 -4.66
N ALA A 193 -28.14 -23.78 -5.94
CA ALA A 193 -27.81 -24.74 -7.01
C ALA A 193 -27.03 -24.18 -8.22
N VAL A 194 -26.09 -23.24 -8.03
CA VAL A 194 -25.22 -22.76 -9.14
C VAL A 194 -23.70 -22.81 -8.83
N PHE A 195 -23.28 -23.25 -7.64
CA PHE A 195 -21.84 -23.26 -7.28
C PHE A 195 -21.21 -24.66 -7.13
N ALA A 196 -21.72 -25.67 -7.86
CA ALA A 196 -21.24 -27.06 -7.77
C ALA A 196 -20.67 -27.62 -9.10
N GLY A 197 -20.08 -26.77 -9.95
CA GLY A 197 -19.59 -27.17 -11.28
C GLY A 197 -18.10 -26.97 -11.57
N PHE A 198 -17.28 -26.54 -10.60
CA PHE A 198 -15.89 -26.11 -10.87
C PHE A 198 -14.82 -26.78 -10.00
N ILE A 199 -15.07 -27.99 -9.47
CA ILE A 199 -14.07 -28.76 -8.71
C ILE A 199 -14.07 -30.23 -9.18
N LEU A 200 -13.85 -30.49 -10.48
CA LEU A 200 -13.61 -31.85 -11.00
C LEU A 200 -12.59 -31.88 -12.14
N LEU A 201 -11.51 -31.08 -12.07
CA LEU A 201 -10.37 -31.27 -12.99
C LEU A 201 -9.04 -30.81 -12.41
N PHE A 202 -8.63 -31.37 -11.27
CA PHE A 202 -7.21 -31.40 -10.91
C PHE A 202 -6.88 -32.79 -10.34
N PRO A 203 -6.00 -33.58 -10.98
CA PRO A 203 -5.58 -34.87 -10.46
C PRO A 203 -4.76 -34.66 -9.18
N ARG A 204 -5.16 -35.37 -8.13
CA ARG A 204 -4.45 -35.46 -6.84
C ARG A 204 -3.06 -36.04 -7.04
N LEU A 205 -2.03 -35.21 -6.88
CA LEU A 205 -0.72 -35.66 -6.39
C LEU A 205 -0.83 -35.76 -4.86
N ALA A 206 -0.73 -36.98 -4.34
CA ALA A 206 -0.67 -37.23 -2.91
C ALA A 206 0.73 -36.84 -2.38
N PRO A 207 0.85 -36.02 -1.33
CA PRO A 207 2.04 -35.99 -0.50
C PRO A 207 1.95 -37.04 0.62
N GLU A 208 3.11 -37.62 0.90
CA GLU A 208 3.41 -38.69 1.85
C GLU A 208 2.92 -38.47 3.28
N ASP A 209 2.84 -39.61 3.97
CA ASP A 209 2.51 -39.83 5.37
C ASP A 209 3.16 -38.83 6.34
N ALA A 210 2.34 -37.93 6.88
CA ALA A 210 2.64 -37.20 8.10
C ALA A 210 1.83 -37.79 9.26
N SER A 211 2.54 -38.40 10.20
CA SER A 211 2.02 -38.98 11.44
C SER A 211 1.22 -37.97 12.29
N PRO A 212 0.21 -38.41 13.08
CA PRO A 212 -0.58 -37.49 13.89
C PRO A 212 0.25 -36.96 15.06
N THR A 213 0.62 -35.68 15.01
CA THR A 213 1.15 -34.99 16.18
C THR A 213 -0.01 -34.53 17.06
N GLU A 214 0.01 -34.98 18.31
CA GLU A 214 -0.95 -34.69 19.37
C GLU A 214 -1.22 -33.17 19.52
N PRO A 215 -2.47 -32.73 19.73
CA PRO A 215 -2.78 -31.31 19.87
C PRO A 215 -2.21 -30.77 21.19
N ARG A 216 -1.14 -29.97 21.07
CA ARG A 216 -0.55 -29.22 22.17
C ARG A 216 -1.60 -28.28 22.77
N ARG A 217 -2.07 -28.61 23.97
CA ARG A 217 -3.05 -27.85 24.76
C ARG A 217 -2.51 -26.44 25.00
N LEU A 218 -2.98 -25.46 24.21
CA LEU A 218 -2.70 -24.04 24.39
C LEU A 218 -3.37 -23.57 25.68
N THR A 219 -2.60 -23.51 26.77
CA THR A 219 -2.98 -22.78 27.98
C THR A 219 -3.11 -21.30 27.60
N ARG A 220 -4.35 -20.80 27.50
CA ARG A 220 -4.61 -19.37 27.36
C ARG A 220 -4.00 -18.65 28.58
N PRO A 221 -3.13 -17.64 28.41
CA PRO A 221 -2.73 -16.80 29.53
C PRO A 221 -3.97 -16.05 30.05
N ALA A 222 -4.12 -16.02 31.37
CA ALA A 222 -5.20 -15.32 32.05
C ALA A 222 -5.15 -13.82 31.71
N LEU A 223 -6.27 -13.25 31.28
CA LEU A 223 -6.41 -11.80 31.11
C LEU A 223 -6.18 -11.12 32.48
N PRO A 224 -5.39 -10.03 32.57
CA PRO A 224 -5.29 -9.26 33.79
C PRO A 224 -6.65 -8.63 34.12
N LEU A 225 -7.06 -8.74 35.39
CA LEU A 225 -8.30 -8.16 35.89
C LEU A 225 -8.27 -6.63 35.76
N PRO A 226 -9.39 -5.99 35.38
CA PRO A 226 -9.47 -4.53 35.34
C PRO A 226 -9.30 -3.92 36.74
N PRO A 227 -8.70 -2.73 36.86
CA PRO A 227 -8.54 -2.04 38.14
C PRO A 227 -9.91 -1.68 38.76
N PRO A 228 -10.00 -1.62 40.11
CA PRO A 228 -11.23 -1.28 40.80
C PRO A 228 -11.69 0.15 40.46
N ALA A 229 -13.00 0.32 40.32
CA ALA A 229 -13.61 1.62 40.03
C ALA A 229 -13.32 2.64 41.16
N PRO A 230 -13.08 3.92 40.82
CA PRO A 230 -12.86 4.95 41.83
C PRO A 230 -14.12 5.18 42.69
N PRO A 231 -13.97 5.54 43.97
CA PRO A 231 -15.11 5.76 44.86
C PRO A 231 -15.98 6.91 44.35
N ILE A 232 -17.29 6.65 44.28
CA ILE A 232 -18.31 7.66 43.99
C ILE A 232 -18.25 8.70 45.10
N ARG A 233 -17.75 9.91 44.79
CA ARG A 233 -17.90 11.06 45.67
C ARG A 233 -19.39 11.34 45.79
N GLN A 234 -19.99 10.99 46.91
CA GLN A 234 -21.29 11.53 47.30
C GLN A 234 -21.12 13.04 47.45
N ALA A 235 -21.76 13.79 46.56
CA ALA A 235 -21.91 15.22 46.72
C ALA A 235 -22.71 15.45 48.02
N ALA A 236 -22.03 15.96 49.04
CA ALA A 236 -22.67 16.50 50.21
C ALA A 236 -23.40 17.80 49.81
N ARG A 237 -24.72 17.79 50.03
CA ARG A 237 -25.67 18.89 50.22
C ARG A 237 -25.54 20.15 49.37
#